data_AF-A0A2L0W2B9-F1
#
_entry.id   AF-A0A2L0W2B9-F1
#
_cell.length_a   1.000
_cell.length_b   1.000
_cell.length_c   1.000
_cell.angle_alpha   90.00
_cell.angle_beta   90.00
_cell.angle_gamma   90.00
#
_symmetry.space_group_name_H-M   'P 1'
#
loop_
_entity.id
_entity.type
_entity.pdbx_description
1 polymer ?
#
loop_
_entity_poly.entity_id
_entity_poly.type
_entity_poly.pdbx_seq_one_letter_code
_entity_poly.pdbx_strand_id
1 'polypeptide(L)'
;MTKTRYITTAWSGLGAKEAGGRWNSVGTALVYLSETASLTMLETLVHINAPQLLDAYTLLSIDVPDDQIQAFDLNLLPPGWASEDAPAELALYGDNWAESGSSVALRIPSALSPVEFNYLLNPAHPAIFDLMKTVQKIPYQFETRLK
;
A
#
# COMPACT_ATOMS: atom_id res chain seq x y z
N MET A 1 -2.83 -6.40 2.05
CA MET A 1 -3.57 -7.67 1.82
C MET A 1 -3.53 -8.02 0.35
N THR A 2 -3.45 -9.30 -0.01
CA THR A 2 -3.32 -9.72 -1.42
C THR A 2 -4.15 -10.96 -1.70
N LYS A 3 -4.54 -11.20 -2.96
CA LYS A 3 -5.14 -12.49 -3.34
C LYS A 3 -4.11 -13.60 -3.10
N THR A 4 -4.51 -14.68 -2.47
CA THR A 4 -3.64 -15.80 -2.08
C THR A 4 -2.84 -16.36 -3.26
N ARG A 5 -3.41 -16.35 -4.48
CA ARG A 5 -2.70 -16.76 -5.71
C ARG A 5 -1.49 -15.88 -6.09
N TYR A 6 -1.42 -14.65 -5.58
CA TYR A 6 -0.34 -13.68 -5.83
C TYR A 6 0.58 -13.51 -4.61
N ILE A 7 0.52 -14.40 -3.62
CA ILE A 7 1.30 -14.27 -2.39
C ILE A 7 2.81 -14.21 -2.65
N THR A 8 3.31 -14.96 -3.64
CA THR A 8 4.74 -15.01 -4.00
C THR A 8 5.24 -13.74 -4.67
N THR A 9 4.34 -12.95 -5.27
CA THR A 9 4.66 -11.69 -5.95
C THR A 9 4.12 -10.47 -5.19
N ALA A 10 3.54 -10.65 -4.00
CA ALA A 10 2.87 -9.60 -3.24
C ALA A 10 3.77 -8.38 -2.96
N TRP A 11 5.06 -8.63 -2.79
CA TRP A 11 6.08 -7.64 -2.42
C TRP A 11 6.82 -7.05 -3.62
N SER A 12 6.47 -7.45 -4.84
CA SER A 12 7.15 -7.00 -6.07
C SER A 12 6.66 -5.65 -6.60
N GLY A 13 5.49 -5.19 -6.14
CA GLY A 13 4.84 -3.99 -6.66
C GLY A 13 4.34 -4.11 -8.11
N LEU A 14 4.35 -5.31 -8.72
CA LEU A 14 3.96 -5.51 -10.12
C LEU A 14 2.54 -5.05 -10.43
N GLY A 15 1.57 -5.31 -9.53
CA GLY A 15 0.20 -4.88 -9.75
C GLY A 15 0.06 -3.36 -9.86
N ALA A 16 0.72 -2.61 -8.96
CA ALA A 16 0.75 -1.16 -9.02
C ALA A 16 1.53 -0.65 -10.23
N LYS A 17 2.62 -1.33 -10.62
CA LYS A 17 3.40 -1.01 -11.81
C LYS A 17 2.57 -1.08 -13.09
N GLU A 18 1.74 -2.12 -13.22
CA GLU A 18 0.94 -2.37 -14.42
C GLU A 18 -0.29 -1.45 -14.51
N ALA A 19 -0.98 -1.23 -13.39
CA ALA A 19 -2.23 -0.47 -13.36
C ALA A 19 -2.05 1.02 -13.05
N GLY A 20 -0.93 1.41 -12.43
CA GLY A 20 -0.80 2.68 -11.75
C GLY A 20 -1.58 2.70 -10.43
N GLY A 21 -1.54 3.83 -9.74
CA GLY A 21 -2.29 4.07 -8.51
C GLY A 21 -2.30 5.54 -8.13
N ARG A 22 -2.91 5.86 -6.98
CA ARG A 22 -2.96 7.24 -6.46
C ARG A 22 -1.58 7.87 -6.30
N TRP A 23 -0.59 7.05 -5.94
CA TRP A 23 0.76 7.47 -5.59
C TRP A 23 1.84 6.86 -6.49
N ASN A 24 1.48 6.34 -7.67
CA ASN A 24 2.47 5.89 -8.65
C ASN A 24 1.90 5.91 -10.07
N SER A 25 2.72 6.27 -11.04
CA SER A 25 2.36 6.14 -12.46
C SER A 25 2.50 4.69 -12.94
N VAL A 26 1.86 4.39 -14.06
CA VAL A 26 2.13 3.16 -14.81
C VAL A 26 3.62 3.09 -15.15
N GLY A 27 4.26 1.98 -14.81
CA GLY A 27 5.71 1.78 -14.97
C GLY A 27 6.51 1.87 -13.68
N THR A 28 5.98 2.50 -12.62
CA THR A 28 6.63 2.57 -11.31
C THR A 28 6.08 1.50 -10.37
N ALA A 29 6.94 0.61 -9.88
CA ALA A 29 6.52 -0.43 -8.93
C ALA A 29 6.54 0.09 -7.50
N LEU A 30 5.38 0.06 -6.84
CA LEU A 30 5.23 0.30 -5.40
C LEU A 30 4.35 -0.77 -4.77
N VAL A 31 4.59 -1.08 -3.50
CA VAL A 31 3.70 -1.93 -2.70
C VAL A 31 2.91 -1.05 -1.74
N TYR A 32 1.58 -1.14 -1.80
CA TYR A 32 0.68 -0.41 -0.91
C TYR A 32 0.38 -1.23 0.33
N LEU A 33 0.56 -0.60 1.48
CA LEU A 33 0.30 -1.14 2.81
C LEU A 33 -0.57 -0.18 3.60
N SER A 34 -1.17 -0.67 4.67
CA SER A 34 -1.87 0.15 5.66
C SER A 34 -1.24 -0.06 7.02
N GLU A 35 -1.31 0.95 7.88
CA GLU A 35 -0.80 0.90 9.25
C GLU A 35 -1.46 -0.21 10.08
N THR A 36 -2.74 -0.46 9.84
CA THR A 36 -3.56 -1.39 10.60
C THR A 36 -4.20 -2.45 9.71
N ALA A 37 -4.45 -3.62 10.29
CA ALA A 37 -5.20 -4.69 9.63
C ALA A 37 -6.63 -4.24 9.27
N SER A 38 -7.28 -3.47 10.14
CA SER A 38 -8.62 -2.92 9.90
C SER A 38 -8.68 -1.99 8.69
N LEU A 39 -7.71 -1.08 8.57
CA LEU A 39 -7.63 -0.19 7.40
C LEU A 39 -7.33 -0.99 6.12
N THR A 40 -6.43 -1.96 6.19
CA THR A 40 -6.16 -2.86 5.05
C THR A 40 -7.44 -3.55 4.54
N MET A 41 -8.32 -3.94 5.47
CA MET A 41 -9.61 -4.55 5.13
C MET A 41 -10.57 -3.55 4.52
N LEU A 42 -10.68 -2.35 5.10
CA LEU A 42 -11.52 -1.29 4.55
C LEU A 42 -11.13 -0.97 3.10
N GLU A 43 -9.84 -0.77 2.85
CA GLU A 43 -9.29 -0.58 1.50
C GLU A 43 -9.66 -1.75 0.58
N THR A 44 -9.52 -2.99 1.06
CA THR A 44 -9.84 -4.17 0.23
C THR A 44 -11.33 -4.32 -0.04
N LEU A 45 -12.20 -4.02 0.93
CA LEU A 45 -13.66 -4.13 0.81
C LEU A 45 -14.24 -3.10 -0.15
N VAL A 46 -13.76 -1.86 -0.12
CA VAL A 46 -14.22 -0.81 -1.04
C VAL A 46 -13.92 -1.17 -2.50
N HIS A 47 -12.83 -1.89 -2.75
CA HIS A 47 -12.44 -2.33 -4.10
C HIS A 47 -13.04 -3.69 -4.50
N ILE A 48 -13.74 -4.41 -3.61
CA ILE A 48 -14.33 -5.72 -3.89
C ILE A 48 -15.86 -5.61 -3.90
N ASN A 49 -16.46 -5.79 -5.08
CA ASN A 49 -17.93 -5.86 -5.23
C ASN A 49 -18.57 -7.19 -4.73
N ALA A 50 -17.81 -8.04 -4.02
CA ALA A 50 -18.25 -9.37 -3.56
C ALA A 50 -17.50 -9.84 -2.29
N PRO A 51 -17.99 -9.55 -1.07
CA PRO A 51 -17.35 -9.91 0.20
C PRO A 51 -17.08 -11.41 0.39
N GLN A 52 -17.84 -12.28 -0.27
CA GLN A 52 -17.59 -13.73 -0.32
C GLN A 52 -16.25 -14.14 -0.97
N LEU A 53 -15.56 -13.22 -1.64
CA LEU A 53 -14.22 -13.47 -2.19
C LEU A 53 -13.10 -13.27 -1.17
N LEU A 54 -13.40 -12.84 0.06
CA LEU A 54 -12.40 -12.54 1.09
C LEU A 54 -11.59 -13.78 1.51
N ASP A 55 -12.16 -14.99 1.43
CA ASP A 55 -11.43 -16.24 1.68
C ASP A 55 -10.29 -16.48 0.67
N ALA A 56 -10.35 -15.82 -0.50
CA ALA A 56 -9.28 -15.86 -1.49
C ALA A 56 -8.15 -14.85 -1.19
N TYR A 57 -8.20 -14.11 -0.08
CA TYR A 57 -7.18 -13.14 0.32
C TYR A 57 -6.35 -13.64 1.50
N THR A 58 -5.10 -13.20 1.54
CA THR A 58 -4.18 -13.42 2.64
C THR A 58 -3.73 -12.07 3.18
N LEU A 59 -3.82 -11.92 4.51
CA LEU A 59 -3.21 -10.80 5.22
C LEU A 59 -1.72 -11.09 5.45
N LEU A 60 -0.90 -10.11 5.10
CA LEU A 60 0.54 -10.14 5.28
C LEU A 60 0.94 -8.91 6.09
N SER A 61 2.00 -9.04 6.87
CA SER A 61 2.63 -7.97 7.63
C SER A 61 4.13 -7.96 7.37
N ILE A 62 4.75 -6.80 7.55
CA ILE A 62 6.19 -6.57 7.46
C ILE A 62 6.54 -5.52 8.52
N ASP A 63 7.67 -5.69 9.18
CA ASP A 63 8.17 -4.73 10.16
C ASP A 63 9.16 -3.80 9.45
N VAL A 64 8.92 -2.49 9.57
CA VAL A 64 9.80 -1.46 9.00
C VAL A 64 10.29 -0.56 10.13
N PRO A 65 11.61 -0.41 10.33
CA PRO A 65 12.14 0.51 11.32
C PRO A 65 11.74 1.96 11.04
N ASP A 66 11.35 2.71 12.09
CA ASP A 66 10.85 4.08 11.98
C ASP A 66 11.85 5.03 11.28
N ASP A 67 13.15 4.81 11.45
CA ASP A 67 14.22 5.60 10.83
C ASP A 67 14.37 5.35 9.31
N GLN A 68 13.74 4.31 8.79
CA GLN A 68 13.66 4.03 7.35
C GLN A 68 12.33 4.48 6.73
N ILE A 69 11.46 5.11 7.51
CA ILE A 69 10.16 5.62 7.06
C ILE A 69 10.26 7.13 6.87
N GLN A 70 10.06 7.58 5.65
CA GLN A 70 9.82 9.00 5.37
C GLN A 70 8.34 9.31 5.56
N ALA A 71 8.01 10.49 6.09
CA ALA A 71 6.64 10.99 6.13
C ALA A 71 6.36 11.95 4.97
N PHE A 72 5.23 11.77 4.30
CA PHE A 72 4.72 12.73 3.33
C PHE A 72 4.28 14.03 4.05
N ASP A 73 4.65 15.19 3.49
CA ASP A 73 4.19 16.48 4.02
C ASP A 73 2.74 16.74 3.59
N LEU A 74 1.82 16.67 4.54
CA LEU A 74 0.39 16.83 4.31
C LEU A 74 0.01 18.21 3.73
N ASN A 75 0.86 19.23 3.87
CA ASN A 75 0.62 20.54 3.26
C ASN A 75 0.77 20.53 1.74
N LEU A 76 1.40 19.49 1.18
CA LEU A 76 1.54 19.29 -0.26
C LEU A 76 0.35 18.57 -0.89
N LEU A 77 -0.69 18.24 -0.11
CA LEU A 77 -1.89 17.60 -0.66
C LEU A 77 -2.66 18.59 -1.55
N PRO A 78 -2.87 18.26 -2.84
CA PRO A 78 -3.67 19.09 -3.72
C PRO A 78 -5.17 19.03 -3.35
N PRO A 79 -5.97 20.03 -3.75
CA PRO A 79 -7.42 19.93 -3.67
C PRO A 79 -7.94 18.67 -4.37
N GLY A 80 -8.88 17.97 -3.73
CA GLY A 80 -9.42 16.72 -4.27
C GLY A 80 -8.48 15.51 -4.17
N TRP A 81 -7.37 15.58 -3.42
CA TRP A 81 -6.42 14.46 -3.30
C TRP A 81 -7.05 13.10 -2.93
N ALA A 82 -8.20 13.08 -2.26
CA ALA A 82 -8.91 11.89 -1.82
C ALA A 82 -10.05 11.44 -2.76
N SER A 83 -10.34 12.14 -3.86
CA SER A 83 -11.35 11.69 -4.83
C SER A 83 -10.94 10.40 -5.53
N GLU A 84 -11.89 9.71 -6.16
CA GLU A 84 -11.63 8.52 -6.98
C GLU A 84 -10.59 8.84 -8.07
N ASP A 85 -10.81 9.93 -8.79
CA ASP A 85 -9.85 10.51 -9.74
C ASP A 85 -8.86 11.40 -8.98
N ALA A 86 -7.79 10.79 -8.46
CA ALA A 86 -6.73 11.52 -7.78
C ALA A 86 -5.97 12.47 -8.72
N PRO A 87 -5.52 13.65 -8.26
CA PRO A 87 -4.63 14.50 -9.04
C PRO A 87 -3.32 13.78 -9.40
N ALA A 88 -2.90 13.87 -10.67
CA ALA A 88 -1.70 13.20 -11.18
C ALA A 88 -0.40 13.63 -10.46
N GLU A 89 -0.41 14.79 -9.81
CA GLU A 89 0.70 15.30 -8.99
C GLU A 89 1.08 14.34 -7.85
N LEU A 90 0.12 13.58 -7.30
CA LEU A 90 0.39 12.59 -6.25
C LEU A 90 1.17 11.39 -6.80
N ALA A 91 0.81 10.92 -8.00
CA ALA A 91 1.51 9.84 -8.67
C ALA A 91 2.96 10.27 -9.00
N LEU A 92 3.13 11.48 -9.52
CA LEU A 92 4.45 12.04 -9.80
C LEU A 92 5.30 12.20 -8.53
N TYR A 93 4.71 12.60 -7.41
CA TYR A 93 5.43 12.64 -6.13
C TYR A 93 5.96 11.26 -5.76
N GLY A 94 5.12 10.23 -5.82
CA GLY A 94 5.51 8.87 -5.46
C GLY A 94 6.54 8.27 -6.42
N ASP A 95 6.45 8.59 -7.72
CA ASP A 95 7.46 8.22 -8.71
C ASP A 95 8.83 8.82 -8.36
N ASN A 96 8.89 10.12 -8.09
CA ASN A 96 10.12 10.81 -7.70
C ASN A 96 10.69 10.27 -6.39
N TRP A 97 9.83 9.97 -5.41
CA TRP A 97 10.27 9.34 -4.16
C TRP A 97 10.88 7.95 -4.43
N ALA A 98 10.20 7.12 -5.22
CA ALA A 98 10.66 5.78 -5.56
C ALA A 98 12.00 5.79 -6.32
N GLU A 99 12.15 6.71 -7.28
CA GLU A 99 13.39 6.89 -8.04
C GLU A 99 14.53 7.42 -7.16
N SER A 100 14.24 8.35 -6.24
CA SER A 100 15.25 8.91 -5.34
C SER A 100 15.85 7.87 -4.39
N GLY A 101 15.10 6.83 -4.04
CA GLY A 101 15.50 5.84 -3.04
C GLY A 101 15.82 6.45 -1.67
N SER A 102 15.20 7.59 -1.33
CA SER A 102 15.47 8.35 -0.10
C SER A 102 15.09 7.62 1.19
N SER A 103 14.14 6.70 1.11
CA SER A 103 13.72 5.83 2.20
C SER A 103 13.17 4.51 1.65
N VAL A 104 13.07 3.48 2.50
CA VAL A 104 12.47 2.18 2.07
C VAL A 104 10.94 2.28 2.02
N ALA A 105 10.37 3.07 2.92
CA ALA A 105 8.93 3.28 3.02
C ALA A 105 8.58 4.77 3.11
N LEU A 106 7.40 5.10 2.59
CA LEU A 106 6.80 6.43 2.66
C LEU A 106 5.43 6.32 3.31
N ARG A 107 5.24 7.02 4.42
CA ARG A 107 3.97 7.16 5.12
C ARG A 107 3.12 8.24 4.46
N ILE A 108 1.91 7.88 4.08
CA ILE A 108 0.94 8.71 3.36
C ILE A 108 -0.43 8.68 4.06
N PRO A 109 -1.27 9.71 3.92
CA PRO A 109 -2.64 9.66 4.46
C PRO A 109 -3.48 8.63 3.70
N SER A 110 -4.40 7.94 4.38
CA SER A 110 -5.42 7.14 3.67
C SER A 110 -6.52 8.05 3.12
N ALA A 111 -6.85 7.87 1.84
CA ALA A 111 -7.96 8.59 1.21
C ALA A 111 -9.33 8.17 1.77
N LEU A 112 -9.46 6.93 2.26
CA LEU A 112 -10.70 6.41 2.86
C LEU A 112 -10.88 6.85 4.32
N SER A 113 -9.78 6.99 5.05
CA SER A 113 -9.76 7.39 6.46
C SER A 113 -8.65 8.40 6.69
N PRO A 114 -8.89 9.71 6.50
CA PRO A 114 -7.84 10.74 6.56
C PRO A 114 -7.13 10.91 7.91
N VAL A 115 -7.63 10.26 8.98
CA VAL A 115 -7.00 10.22 10.30
C VAL A 115 -6.05 9.02 10.47
N GLU A 116 -6.05 8.09 9.51
CA GLU A 116 -5.18 6.91 9.47
C GLU A 116 -4.20 7.00 8.29
N PHE A 117 -3.18 6.14 8.32
CA PHE A 117 -2.08 6.19 7.37
C PHE A 117 -1.92 4.89 6.59
N ASN A 118 -1.62 5.06 5.31
CA ASN A 118 -1.10 4.02 4.45
C ASN A 118 0.42 4.18 4.33
N TYR A 119 1.08 3.14 3.85
CA TYR A 119 2.51 3.15 3.56
C TYR A 119 2.73 2.67 2.13
N LEU A 120 3.64 3.34 1.43
CA LEU A 120 4.22 2.85 0.19
C LEU A 120 5.56 2.24 0.52
N LEU A 121 5.83 1.05 0.01
CA LEU A 121 7.13 0.40 0.13
C LEU A 121 7.77 0.34 -1.25
N ASN A 122 9.03 0.74 -1.33
CA ASN A 122 9.80 0.75 -2.57
C ASN A 122 10.53 -0.60 -2.74
N PRO A 123 10.06 -1.49 -3.64
CA PRO A 123 10.67 -2.80 -3.84
C PRO A 123 12.07 -2.73 -4.48
N ALA A 124 12.47 -1.58 -5.05
CA ALA A 124 13.79 -1.38 -5.63
C ALA A 124 14.82 -0.86 -4.61
N HIS A 125 14.39 -0.45 -3.42
CA HIS A 125 15.28 0.10 -2.40
C HIS A 125 16.18 -1.00 -1.79
N PRO A 126 17.51 -0.82 -1.69
CA PRO A 126 18.42 -1.88 -1.23
C PRO A 126 18.10 -2.47 0.15
N ALA A 127 17.58 -1.68 1.08
CA ALA A 127 17.22 -2.17 2.41
C ALA A 127 16.04 -3.17 2.42
N ILE A 128 15.30 -3.28 1.31
CA ILE A 128 14.14 -4.18 1.21
C ILE A 128 14.52 -5.64 1.50
N PHE A 129 15.73 -6.06 1.11
CA PHE A 129 16.18 -7.45 1.27
C PHE A 129 16.18 -7.91 2.72
N ASP A 130 16.49 -7.02 3.66
CA ASP A 130 16.48 -7.34 5.09
C ASP A 130 15.07 -7.32 5.66
N LEU A 131 14.22 -6.38 5.23
CA LEU A 131 12.82 -6.33 5.67
C LEU A 131 12.00 -7.52 5.19
N MET A 132 12.32 -8.09 4.03
CA MET A 132 11.65 -9.29 3.52
C MET A 132 11.76 -10.48 4.49
N LYS A 133 12.75 -10.50 5.39
CA LYS A 133 12.92 -11.55 6.41
C LYS A 133 11.93 -11.42 7.57
N THR A 134 11.35 -10.23 7.77
CA THR A 134 10.35 -9.97 8.82
C THR A 134 8.92 -10.20 8.31
N VAL A 135 8.74 -10.57 7.05
CA VAL A 135 7.42 -10.79 6.47
C VAL A 135 6.72 -11.96 7.16
N GLN A 136 5.51 -11.72 7.63
CA GLN A 136 4.67 -12.75 8.24
C GLN A 136 3.31 -12.83 7.56
N LYS A 137 2.84 -14.07 7.37
CA LYS A 137 1.43 -14.32 7.08
C LYS A 137 0.67 -14.26 8.38
N ILE A 138 -0.27 -13.32 8.48
CA ILE A 138 -1.16 -13.24 9.62
C ILE A 138 -2.32 -14.22 9.38
N PRO A 139 -2.53 -15.22 10.26
CA PRO A 139 -3.72 -16.05 10.21
C PRO A 139 -4.91 -15.17 10.55
N TYR A 140 -5.59 -14.67 9.52
CA TYR A 140 -6.78 -13.85 9.67
C TYR A 140 -7.96 -14.55 9.02
N GLN A 141 -9.04 -14.72 9.79
CA GLN A 141 -10.32 -15.15 9.27
C GLN A 141 -11.23 -13.94 9.23
N PHE A 142 -11.80 -13.66 8.06
CA PHE A 142 -12.76 -12.59 7.94
C PHE A 142 -14.01 -12.91 8.77
N GLU A 143 -14.48 -11.90 9.49
CA GLU A 143 -15.71 -12.01 10.25
C GLU A 143 -16.88 -12.16 9.27
N THR A 144 -17.57 -13.30 9.35
CA THR A 144 -18.62 -13.71 8.40
C THR A 144 -19.88 -12.84 8.49
N ARG A 145 -19.98 -12.00 9.53
CA ARG A 145 -21.05 -11.00 9.71
C ARG A 145 -20.80 -9.68 8.96
N LEU A 146 -19.62 -9.44 8.43
CA LEU A 146 -19.38 -8.31 7.52
C LEU A 146 -20.20 -8.52 6.25
N LYS A 147 -21.21 -7.66 6.03
CA LYS A 147 -22.10 -7.66 4.87
C LYS A 147 -21.85 -6.43 4.01
#